data_AF-A0A7J2WS53-F1
#
_entry.id   AF-A0A7J2WS53-F1
#
_cell.length_a   1.000
_cell.length_b   1.000
_cell.length_c   1.000
_cell.angle_alpha   90.00
_cell.angle_beta   90.00
_cell.angle_gamma   90.00
#
_symmetry.space_group_name_H-M   'P 1'
#
loop_
_entity.id
_entity.type
_entity.pdbx_description
1 polymer ?
#
loop_
_entity_poly.entity_id
_entity_poly.type
_entity_poly.pdbx_seq_one_letter_code
_entity_poly.pdbx_strand_id
1 'polypeptide(L)' 'MEFECPVCGAVFDIEDVEEGDEVRCPECGALLVVMKRGKKLYLEPVPEEEEEEWEEEEEEEWEEEEEWEEEEEF' A
#
# COMPACT_ATOMS: atom_id res chain seq x y z
N MET A 1 -10.66 21.16 -7.09
CA MET A 1 -9.46 21.59 -6.33
C MET A 1 -8.29 21.16 -7.18
N GLU A 2 -7.39 22.08 -7.50
CA GLU A 2 -6.35 21.85 -8.50
C GLU A 2 -5.15 21.08 -7.90
N PHE A 3 -4.73 20.01 -8.58
CA PHE A 3 -3.56 19.21 -8.21
C PHE A 3 -2.63 19.01 -9.41
N GLU A 4 -1.33 18.88 -9.13
CA GLU A 4 -0.30 18.56 -10.11
C GLU A 4 0.09 17.08 -9.96
N CYS A 5 0.09 16.33 -11.06
CA CYS A 5 0.55 14.95 -11.10
C CYS A 5 2.07 14.90 -10.89
N PRO A 6 2.59 14.24 -9.84
CA PRO A 6 4.03 14.12 -9.61
C PRO A 6 4.74 13.21 -10.64
N VAL A 7 3.99 12.47 -11.46
CA VAL A 7 4.51 11.52 -12.46
C VAL A 7 4.70 12.18 -13.83
N CYS A 8 3.69 12.91 -14.32
CA CYS A 8 3.71 13.51 -15.66
C CYS A 8 3.67 15.04 -15.68
N GLY A 9 3.45 15.70 -14.54
CA GLY A 9 3.33 17.16 -14.44
C GLY A 9 2.01 17.74 -14.93
N ALA A 10 1.01 16.91 -15.24
CA ALA A 10 -0.32 17.36 -15.62
C ALA A 10 -1.04 18.03 -14.44
N VAL A 11 -1.71 19.15 -14.70
CA VAL A 11 -2.53 19.86 -13.72
C VAL A 11 -4.00 19.57 -14.00
N PHE A 12 -4.73 19.08 -13.00
CA PHE A 12 -6.14 18.71 -13.13
C PHE A 12 -6.92 18.96 -11.84
N ASP A 13 -8.23 19.15 -11.98
CA ASP A 13 -9.14 19.34 -10.85
C ASP A 13 -9.69 18.01 -10.34
N ILE A 14 -9.69 17.88 -9.01
CA ILE A 14 -10.36 16.79 -8.29
C ILE A 14 -11.44 17.40 -7.40
N GLU A 15 -12.64 16.84 -7.45
CA GLU A 15 -13.79 17.23 -6.64
C GLU A 15 -13.95 16.27 -5.46
N ASP A 16 -14.37 16.79 -4.30
CA ASP A 16 -14.72 16.00 -3.10
C ASP A 16 -13.64 14.99 -2.68
N VAL A 17 -12.41 15.49 -2.47
CA VAL A 17 -11.25 14.66 -2.14
C VAL A 17 -10.79 14.86 -0.70
N GLU A 18 -10.51 13.77 -0.01
CA GLU A 18 -10.03 13.70 1.37
C GLU A 18 -8.65 13.02 1.46
N GLU A 19 -8.04 13.06 2.65
CA GLU A 19 -6.76 12.39 2.91
C GLU A 19 -6.96 10.87 2.88
N GLY A 20 -6.11 10.16 2.12
CA GLY A 20 -6.18 8.72 1.92
C GLY A 20 -6.91 8.30 0.65
N ASP A 21 -7.58 9.21 -0.06
CA ASP A 21 -8.29 8.89 -1.29
C ASP A 21 -7.33 8.51 -2.42
N GLU A 22 -7.73 7.49 -3.19
CA GLU A 22 -7.03 7.06 -4.40
C GLU A 22 -7.60 7.76 -5.64
N VAL A 23 -6.72 8.39 -6.40
CA VAL A 23 -7.07 9.15 -7.60
C VAL A 23 -6.20 8.72 -8.76
N ARG A 24 -6.81 8.53 -9.93
CA ARG A 24 -6.10 8.16 -11.15
C ARG A 24 -5.88 9.39 -12.02
N CYS A 25 -4.63 9.64 -12.41
CA CYS A 25 -4.32 10.76 -13.29
C CYS A 25 -5.00 10.55 -14.67
N PRO A 26 -5.81 11.51 -15.17
CA PRO A 26 -6.50 11.37 -16.45
C PRO A 26 -5.56 11.42 -17.66
N GLU A 27 -4.36 12.00 -17.51
CA GLU A 27 -3.40 12.19 -18.59
C GLU A 27 -2.44 11.00 -18.78
N CYS A 28 -1.84 10.50 -17.68
CA CYS A 28 -0.88 9.39 -17.75
C CYS A 28 -1.40 8.05 -17.20
N GLY A 29 -2.52 8.06 -16.48
CA GLY A 29 -3.10 6.85 -15.89
C GLY A 29 -2.45 6.37 -14.59
N ALA A 30 -1.48 7.11 -14.02
CA ALA A 30 -0.85 6.76 -12.74
C ALA A 30 -1.86 6.73 -11.59
N LEU A 31 -1.70 5.75 -10.69
CA LEU A 31 -2.44 5.67 -9.43
C LEU A 31 -1.73 6.54 -8.38
N LEU A 32 -2.47 7.47 -7.79
CA LEU A 32 -1.96 8.44 -6.83
C LEU A 32 -2.82 8.40 -5.58
N VAL A 33 -2.22 8.61 -4.42
CA VAL A 33 -2.92 8.75 -3.14
C VAL A 33 -2.86 10.21 -2.66
N VAL A 34 -3.96 10.67 -2.09
CA VAL A 34 -4.07 12.04 -1.57
C VAL A 34 -3.51 12.09 -0.16
N MET A 35 -2.45 12.86 0.02
CA MET A 35 -1.74 13.00 1.28
C MET A 35 -1.92 14.40 1.83
N LYS A 36 -1.94 14.53 3.16
CA LYS A 36 -2.14 15.82 3.84
C LYS A 36 -0.91 16.21 4.64
N ARG A 37 -0.38 17.41 4.36
CA ARG A 37 0.68 18.02 5.16
C ARG A 37 0.20 19.32 5.78
N GLY A 38 -0.24 19.23 7.03
CA GLY A 38 -0.81 20.35 7.77
C GLY A 38 -2.18 20.75 7.21
N LYS A 39 -2.23 21.87 6.46
CA LYS A 39 -3.46 22.41 5.85
C LYS A 39 -3.53 22.24 4.33
N LYS A 40 -2.54 21.60 3.72
CA LYS A 40 -2.46 21.42 2.26
C LYS A 40 -2.54 19.93 1.93
N LEU A 41 -3.32 19.61 0.90
CA LEU A 41 -3.36 18.30 0.26
C LEU A 41 -2.37 18.28 -0.91
N TYR A 42 -1.79 17.12 -1.19
CA TYR A 42 -0.89 16.87 -2.33
C TYR A 42 -1.01 15.40 -2.75
N LEU A 43 -0.52 15.06 -3.94
CA LEU A 43 -0.58 13.71 -4.48
C LEU A 43 0.78 13.02 -4.34
N GLU A 44 0.78 11.77 -3.90
CA GLU A 44 1.95 10.88 -3.94
C GLU A 44 1.63 9.68 -4.85
N PRO A 45 2.57 9.21 -5.68
CA PRO A 45 2.37 8.01 -6.47
C PRO A 45 2.33 6.79 -5.56
N VAL A 46 1.35 5.91 -5.76
CA VAL A 46 1.30 4.62 -5.07
C VAL A 46 2.28 3.69 -5.80
N PRO A 47 3.34 3.19 -5.13
CA PRO A 47 4.19 2.17 -5.72
C PRO A 47 3.35 0.89 -5.93
N GLU A 48 3.56 0.18 -7.04
CA GLU A 48 2.82 -1.06 -7.35
C GLU A 48 3.21 -2.25 -6.43
N GLU A 49 4.10 -2.04 -5.46
CA GLU A 49 4.75 -3.09 -4.68
C GLU A 49 4.28 -3.07 -3.22
N GLU A 50 3.21 -3.80 -2.89
CA GLU A 50 2.94 -4.30 -1.53
C GLU A 50 1.87 -5.43 -1.56
N GLU A 51 2.13 -6.51 -2.32
CA GLU A 51 1.43 -7.81 -2.19
C GLU A 51 2.40 -8.94 -1.74
N GLU A 52 3.55 -8.62 -1.14
CA GLU A 52 4.47 -9.59 -0.55
C GLU A 52 4.83 -9.02 0.83
N GLU A 53 4.48 -9.60 1.99
CA GLU A 53 5.01 -10.85 2.55
C GLU A 53 4.27 -11.09 3.90
N TRP A 54 3.19 -11.90 3.93
CA TRP A 54 2.47 -12.27 5.17
C TRP A 54 2.10 -13.76 5.23
N GLU A 55 2.82 -14.62 4.52
CA GLU A 55 2.56 -16.07 4.53
C GLU A 55 3.92 -16.79 4.49
N GLU A 56 4.62 -16.94 5.63
CA GLU A 56 5.67 -17.99 5.75
C GLU A 56 6.21 -18.21 7.18
N GLU A 57 5.89 -17.39 8.19
CA GLU A 57 6.43 -17.60 9.56
C GLU A 57 5.57 -18.47 10.48
N GLU A 58 4.30 -18.75 10.13
CA GLU A 58 3.41 -19.52 11.02
C GLU A 58 3.54 -21.04 10.83
N GLU A 59 4.05 -21.54 9.70
CA GLU A 59 4.02 -22.98 9.37
C GLU A 59 5.22 -23.78 9.92
N GLU A 60 6.39 -23.16 10.14
CA GLU A 60 7.61 -23.85 10.62
C GLU A 60 7.63 -24.12 12.14
N GLU A 61 6.84 -23.38 12.96
CA GLU A 61 6.83 -23.55 14.42
C GLU A 61 6.07 -24.82 14.85
N TRP A 62 5.02 -25.22 14.12
CA TRP A 62 4.20 -26.39 14.46
C TRP A 62 4.84 -27.72 14.07
N GLU A 63 5.65 -27.76 13.01
CA GLU A 63 6.36 -28.99 12.62
C GLU A 63 7.46 -29.37 13.62
N GLU A 64 8.08 -28.36 14.27
CA GLU A 64 9.05 -28.59 15.32
C GLU A 64 8.37 -29.20 16.55
N GLU A 65 7.26 -28.61 17.02
CA GLU A 65 6.52 -29.09 18.21
C GLU A 65 6.04 -30.54 18.10
N GLU A 66 5.57 -31.00 16.92
CA GLU A 66 5.10 -32.39 16.75
C GLU A 66 6.25 -33.43 16.77
N GLU A 67 7.48 -33.06 16.39
CA GLU A 67 8.64 -33.97 16.43
C GLU A 67 9.10 -34.22 17.88
N TRP A 68 9.07 -33.19 18.74
CA TRP A 68 9.46 -33.32 20.14
C TRP A 68 8.48 -34.15 20.98
N GLU A 69 7.17 -34.10 20.69
CA GLU A 69 6.16 -34.89 21.41
C GLU A 69 6.24 -36.40 21.08
N GLU A 70 6.68 -36.79 19.87
CA GLU A 70 6.89 -38.20 19.52
C GLU A 70 8.15 -38.81 20.18
N GLU A 71 9.21 -38.03 20.43
CA GLU A 71 10.42 -38.52 21.10
C GLU A 71 10.25 -38.74 22.62
N GLU A 72 9.32 -38.03 23.27
CA GLU A 72 9.06 -38.20 24.71
C GLU A 72 8.17 -39.41 25.07
N GLU A 73 7.58 -40.09 24.07
CA GLU A 73 6.73 -41.28 24.28
C GLU A 73 7.47 -42.64 24.14
N PHE A 74 8.80 -42.67 23.96
CA PHE A 74 9.60 -43.90 23.77
C PHE A 74 10.54 -44.31 24.92
#